data_AF-A0A7L4RRI1-F1
#
_entry.id   AF-A0A7L4RRI1-F1
#
_cell.length_a   1.000
_cell.length_b   1.000
_cell.length_c   1.000
_cell.angle_alpha   90.00
_cell.angle_beta   90.00
_cell.angle_gamma   90.00
#
_symmetry.space_group_name_H-M   'P 1'
#
loop_
_entity.id
_entity.type
_entity.pdbx_description
1 polymer ?
#
loop_
_entity_poly.entity_id
_entity_poly.type
_entity_poly.pdbx_seq_one_letter_code
_entity_poly.pdbx_strand_id
1 'polypeptide(L)'
;MECETAVRDVLPAVRSLLAEELSKDMTQEQIADALDLTQPAVSRYLKQSRGILARELMKKKGVKELIKRTAESIRKGRKVEFC
;
A
#
# COMPACT_ATOMS: atom_id res chain seq x y z
N MET A 1 -22.86 4.71 -4.62
CA MET A 1 -22.58 4.25 -3.24
C MET A 1 -21.39 3.29 -3.18
N GLU A 2 -21.21 2.40 -4.16
CA GLU A 2 -20.10 1.43 -4.24
C GLU A 2 -18.67 2.05 -4.11
N CYS A 3 -18.40 3.16 -4.80
CA CYS A 3 -17.05 3.76 -4.85
C CYS A 3 -16.65 4.47 -3.54
N GLU A 4 -17.60 5.05 -2.81
CA GLU A 4 -17.30 5.80 -1.58
C GLU A 4 -16.80 4.86 -0.47
N THR A 5 -17.44 3.70 -0.32
CA THR A 5 -17.01 2.66 0.63
C THR A 5 -15.65 2.07 0.22
N ALA A 6 -15.45 1.82 -1.08
CA ALA A 6 -14.16 1.31 -1.57
C ALA A 6 -13.01 2.29 -1.28
N VAL A 7 -13.23 3.60 -1.48
CA VAL A 7 -12.23 4.63 -1.21
C VAL A 7 -11.97 4.78 0.29
N ARG A 8 -12.99 4.64 1.14
CA ARG A 8 -12.84 4.79 2.59
C ARG A 8 -12.13 3.62 3.26
N ASP A 9 -12.34 2.40 2.77
CA ASP A 9 -11.86 1.20 3.48
C ASP A 9 -10.79 0.45 2.69
N VAL A 10 -11.01 0.20 1.40
CA VAL A 10 -10.12 -0.65 0.57
C VAL A 10 -8.84 0.09 0.22
N LEU A 11 -8.92 1.36 -0.19
CA LEU A 11 -7.75 2.13 -0.61
C LEU A 11 -6.73 2.33 0.54
N PRO A 12 -7.14 2.69 1.78
CA PRO A 12 -6.21 2.72 2.91
C PRO A 12 -5.60 1.36 3.23
N ALA A 13 -6.36 0.28 3.10
CA ALA A 13 -5.85 -1.08 3.32
C ALA A 13 -4.78 -1.44 2.27
N VAL A 14 -5.02 -1.15 0.99
CA VAL A 14 -4.05 -1.36 -0.09
C VAL A 14 -2.78 -0.52 0.11
N ARG A 15 -2.92 0.77 0.43
CA ARG A 15 -1.77 1.65 0.72
C ARG A 15 -0.94 1.13 1.90
N SER A 16 -1.61 0.60 2.92
CA SER A 16 -0.94 -0.02 4.07
C SER A 16 -0.15 -1.27 3.69
N LEU A 17 -0.73 -2.15 2.87
CA LEU A 17 -0.08 -3.36 2.40
C LEU A 17 1.12 -3.06 1.47
N LEU A 18 0.99 -2.06 0.60
CA LEU A 18 2.10 -1.60 -0.25
C LEU A 18 3.23 -0.98 0.58
N ALA A 19 2.89 -0.11 1.55
CA ALA A 19 3.89 0.47 2.44
C ALA A 19 4.65 -0.62 3.23
N GLU A 20 3.94 -1.62 3.76
CA GLU A 20 4.56 -2.75 4.47
C GLU A 20 5.50 -3.55 3.54
N GLU A 21 5.05 -3.87 2.32
CA GLU A 21 5.87 -4.64 1.38
C GLU A 21 7.10 -3.85 0.95
N LEU A 22 6.98 -2.55 0.69
CA LEU A 22 8.10 -1.68 0.29
C LEU A 22 9.10 -1.41 1.45
N SER A 23 8.63 -1.37 2.70
CA SER A 23 9.47 -1.11 3.89
C SER A 23 10.55 -2.16 4.17
N LYS A 24 10.50 -3.30 3.47
CA LYS A 24 11.54 -4.33 3.56
C LYS A 24 12.87 -3.85 3.00
N ASP A 25 12.85 -2.97 2.00
CA ASP A 25 14.04 -2.59 1.22
C ASP A 25 14.15 -1.07 0.99
N MET A 26 13.16 -0.28 1.44
CA MET A 26 13.10 1.18 1.23
C MET A 26 12.86 1.93 2.54
N THR A 27 13.39 3.15 2.65
CA THR A 27 13.10 4.05 3.77
C THR A 27 11.69 4.63 3.68
N GLN A 28 11.15 5.14 4.79
CA GLN A 28 9.82 5.77 4.78
C GLN A 28 9.75 7.00 3.84
N GLU A 29 10.86 7.71 3.65
CA GLU A 29 10.95 8.84 2.72
C GLU A 29 10.93 8.38 1.26
N GLN A 30 11.66 7.30 0.93
CA GLN A 30 11.61 6.73 -0.42
C GLN A 30 10.22 6.18 -0.76
N ILE A 31 9.54 5.58 0.21
CA ILE A 31 8.16 5.08 0.04
C ILE A 31 7.19 6.24 -0.13
N ALA A 32 7.38 7.33 0.61
CA ALA A 32 6.58 8.54 0.50
C ALA A 32 6.67 9.14 -0.92
N ASP A 33 7.88 9.30 -1.48
CA ASP A 33 8.06 9.75 -2.87
C ASP A 33 7.45 8.77 -3.88
N ALA A 34 7.61 7.47 -3.65
CA ALA A 34 7.16 6.44 -4.59
C ALA A 34 5.63 6.27 -4.65
N LEU A 35 4.92 6.53 -3.54
CA LEU A 35 3.47 6.37 -3.43
C LEU A 35 2.70 7.70 -3.49
N ASP A 36 3.40 8.82 -3.68
CA ASP A 36 2.86 10.19 -3.58
C ASP A 36 2.13 10.42 -2.24
N LEU A 37 2.84 10.13 -1.15
CA LEU A 37 2.35 10.27 0.22
C LEU A 37 3.32 11.12 1.03
N THR A 38 2.87 11.58 2.19
CA THR A 38 3.77 12.16 3.18
C THR A 38 4.45 11.06 4.00
N GLN A 39 5.69 11.27 4.43
CA GLN A 39 6.39 10.34 5.32
C GLN A 39 5.58 10.04 6.63
N PRO A 40 4.88 11.01 7.26
CA PRO A 40 3.96 10.72 8.35
C PRO A 40 2.79 9.79 7.98
N ALA A 41 2.25 9.89 6.76
CA ALA A 41 1.22 8.98 6.27
C ALA A 41 1.76 7.56 6.13
N VAL A 42 2.97 7.39 5.58
CA VAL A 42 3.66 6.09 5.51
C VAL A 42 3.89 5.52 6.91
N SER A 43 4.40 6.33 7.85
CA SER A 43 4.59 5.92 9.25
C SER A 43 3.28 5.43 9.88
N ARG A 44 2.18 6.16 9.64
CA ARG A 44 0.84 5.77 10.10
C ARG A 44 0.41 4.44 9.49
N TYR A 45 0.60 4.25 8.19
CA TYR A 45 0.25 3.01 7.50
C TYR A 45 1.04 1.81 7.99
N LEU A 46 2.34 1.96 8.23
CA LEU A 46 3.18 0.89 8.81
C LEU A 46 2.74 0.51 10.24
N LYS A 47 2.31 1.49 11.03
CA LYS A 47 1.76 1.23 12.38
C LYS A 47 0.37 0.58 12.35
N GLN A 48 -0.41 0.79 11.29
CA GLN A 48 -1.80 0.34 11.15
C GLN A 48 -1.99 -0.81 10.16
N SER A 49 -0.90 -1.41 9.65
CA SER A 49 -0.94 -2.35 8.51
C SER A 49 -1.74 -3.64 8.75
N ARG A 50 -2.20 -3.87 9.99
CA ARG A 50 -2.89 -5.07 10.43
C ARG A 50 -4.36 -4.88 10.78
N GLY A 51 -5.03 -3.85 10.25
CA GLY A 51 -6.49 -3.72 10.31
C GLY A 51 -7.23 -4.94 9.74
N ILE A 52 -8.46 -5.19 10.19
CA ILE A 52 -9.26 -6.38 9.82
C ILE A 52 -9.35 -6.53 8.30
N LEU A 53 -9.66 -5.45 7.57
CA LEU A 53 -9.79 -5.48 6.11
C LEU A 53 -8.48 -5.82 5.39
N ALA A 54 -7.34 -5.26 5.81
CA ALA A 54 -6.04 -5.57 5.23
C ALA A 54 -5.68 -7.06 5.39
N ARG A 55 -6.03 -7.65 6.55
CA ARG A 55 -5.85 -9.11 6.79
C ARG A 55 -6.74 -9.94 5.87
N GLU A 56 -8.02 -9.58 5.73
CA GLU A 56 -8.94 -10.29 4.82
C GLU A 56 -8.48 -10.22 3.36
N LEU A 57 -7.99 -9.06 2.92
CA LEU A 57 -7.40 -8.89 1.59
C LEU A 57 -6.18 -9.80 1.39
N MET A 58 -5.30 -9.92 2.38
CA MET A 58 -4.10 -10.75 2.30
C MET A 58 -4.37 -12.26 2.32
N LYS A 59 -5.54 -12.71 2.77
CA LYS A 59 -5.97 -14.12 2.66
C LYS A 59 -6.26 -14.50 1.21
N LYS A 60 -6.64 -13.55 0.36
CA LYS A 60 -6.89 -13.78 -1.07
C LYS A 60 -5.56 -13.81 -1.82
N LYS A 61 -5.15 -15.00 -2.27
CA LYS A 61 -3.86 -15.23 -2.97
C LYS A 61 -3.61 -14.23 -4.10
N GLY A 62 -4.60 -14.00 -4.97
CA GLY A 62 -4.48 -13.06 -6.08
C GLY A 62 -4.20 -11.62 -5.66
N VAL A 63 -4.79 -11.16 -4.55
CA VAL A 63 -4.53 -9.80 -4.02
C VAL A 63 -3.11 -9.72 -3.46
N LYS A 64 -2.68 -10.73 -2.70
CA LYS A 64 -1.31 -10.79 -2.15
C LYS A 64 -0.26 -10.79 -3.26
N GLU A 65 -0.46 -11.56 -4.32
CA GLU A 65 0.44 -11.58 -5.48
C GLU A 65 0.44 -10.23 -6.23
N LEU A 66 -0.72 -9.60 -6.37
CA LEU A 66 -0.82 -8.28 -6.98
C LEU A 66 -0.03 -7.23 -6.17
N ILE A 67 -0.21 -7.17 -4.85
CA ILE A 67 0.54 -6.25 -3.97
C ILE A 67 2.05 -6.44 -4.15
N LYS A 68 2.53 -7.70 -4.13
CA LYS A 68 3.95 -8.01 -4.34
C LYS A 68 4.47 -7.54 -5.69
N ARG A 69 3.75 -7.87 -6.78
CA ARG A 69 4.13 -7.47 -8.14
C ARG A 69 4.14 -5.95 -8.32
N THR A 70 3.18 -5.27 -7.72
CA THR A 70 3.11 -3.80 -7.73
C THR A 70 4.29 -3.22 -6.95
N ALA A 71 4.60 -3.73 -5.76
CA ALA A 71 5.74 -3.30 -4.96
C ALA A 71 7.07 -3.53 -5.71
N GLU A 72 7.26 -4.68 -6.36
CA GLU A 72 8.43 -4.94 -7.21
C GLU A 72 8.54 -3.97 -8.39
N SER A 73 7.40 -3.60 -9.00
CA SER A 73 7.39 -2.63 -10.10
C SER A 73 7.78 -1.23 -9.63
N ILE A 74 7.31 -0.82 -8.44
CA ILE A 74 7.69 0.44 -7.79
C ILE A 74 9.19 0.48 -7.50
N ARG A 75 9.73 -0.60 -6.92
CA ARG A 75 11.18 -0.71 -6.63
C ARG A 75 12.06 -0.57 -7.87
N LYS A 76 11.56 -1.01 -9.02
CA LYS A 76 12.25 -0.89 -10.32
C LYS A 76 12.13 0.51 -10.94
N GLY A 77 11.60 1.50 -10.22
CA GLY A 77 11.54 2.90 -10.64
C GLY A 77 10.31 3.26 -11.47
N ARG A 78 9.28 2.40 -11.54
CA ARG A 78 7.98 2.81 -12.10
C ARG A 78 7.19 3.55 -11.02
N LYS A 79 7.16 4.88 -11.10
CA LYS A 79 6.23 5.68 -10.30
C LYS A 79 4.80 5.26 -10.65
N VAL A 80 4.00 4.98 -9.63
CA VAL A 80 2.57 4.70 -9.84
C VAL A 80 1.89 6.05 -9.82
N GLU A 81 1.66 6.62 -11.00
CA GLU A 81 0.76 7.77 -11.14
C GLU A 81 -0.65 7.29 -10.81
N PHE A 82 -1.14 7.68 -9.64
CA PHE A 82 -2.57 7.66 -9.37
C PHE A 82 -3.12 8.97 -9.92
N CYS A 83 -3.85 8.87 -11.03
CA CYS A 83 -4.50 9.97 -11.74
C CYS A 83 -5.49 10.73 -10.85
#